data_AF-A0AAX3YF89-F1
#
_entry.id   AF-A0AAX3YF89-F1
#
_cell.length_a   1.000
_cell.length_b   1.000
_cell.length_c   1.000
_cell.angle_alpha   90.00
_cell.angle_beta   90.00
_cell.angle_gamma   90.00
#
_symmetry.space_group_name_H-M   'P 1'
#
loop_
_entity.id
_entity.type
_entity.pdbx_description
1 polymer ?
#
loop_
_entity_poly.entity_id
_entity_poly.type
_entity_poly.pdbx_seq_one_letter_code
_entity_poly.pdbx_strand_id
1 'polypeptide(L)'
;MGTARQSWLLFAVPTSLLGVACGWALAQPEDPSPSSAVRALCLVLGSAVLGLAALGWWSRADSRPLLRDQRLWRLSTAVAGAWMLAEAVLLSMTAAEADALGLSELSVGRFGAYVTEISAGRVDLAVLVCTAAATAWSAVAFRRTDARLPVPVLVLAALALVARPITGHMSQQVLGSVLDVVHALAAAVWFGLLAALGLMLRSRGDWSSWLPRYSVVAWRCVWLLTATGIVDAAVRLGGVTPLFDTGYGRIVLAKAVALAALLGLGWWWRRTWVGQAAAHRISAEGSLRRAIVEVVVMAVPFGLAAALATTA
;
A
#
# COMPACT_ATOMS: atom_id res chain seq x y z
N MET A 1 -3.23 -22.79 16.79
CA MET A 1 -3.44 -21.44 17.37
C MET A 1 -2.86 -20.28 16.53
N GLY A 2 -1.79 -20.46 15.72
CA GLY A 2 -1.17 -19.35 14.96
C GLY A 2 -1.90 -18.82 13.71
N THR A 3 -3.06 -19.37 13.32
CA THR A 3 -3.87 -18.89 12.18
C THR A 3 -4.87 -17.81 12.58
N ALA A 4 -5.47 -17.93 13.78
CA ALA A 4 -6.50 -17.01 14.27
C ALA A 4 -5.98 -15.59 14.56
N ARG A 5 -4.67 -15.43 14.85
CA ARG A 5 -4.08 -14.10 15.06
C ARG A 5 -3.64 -13.45 13.76
N GLN A 6 -3.32 -14.22 12.72
CA GLN A 6 -2.97 -13.65 11.42
C GLN A 6 -4.14 -12.97 10.73
N SER A 7 -5.37 -13.44 10.95
CA SER A 7 -6.55 -12.75 10.43
C SER A 7 -6.70 -11.34 10.99
N TRP A 8 -6.04 -11.00 12.11
CA TRP A 8 -6.05 -9.63 12.63
C TRP A 8 -5.26 -8.66 11.74
N LEU A 9 -4.42 -9.13 10.82
CA LEU A 9 -3.87 -8.26 9.77
C LEU A 9 -4.97 -7.68 8.87
N LEU A 10 -6.14 -8.32 8.79
CA LEU A 10 -7.30 -7.80 8.07
C LEU A 10 -7.84 -6.52 8.69
N PHE A 11 -7.54 -6.21 9.97
CA PHE A 11 -7.88 -4.92 10.58
C PHE A 11 -7.20 -3.73 9.92
N ALA A 12 -6.19 -3.94 9.06
CA ALA A 12 -5.65 -2.88 8.21
C ALA A 12 -6.72 -2.27 7.30
N VAL A 13 -7.70 -3.07 6.81
CA VAL A 13 -8.77 -2.57 5.94
C VAL A 13 -9.73 -1.61 6.66
N PRO A 14 -10.41 -1.98 7.76
CA PRO A 14 -11.26 -1.03 8.48
C PRO A 14 -10.46 0.16 9.01
N THR A 15 -9.18 -0.02 9.34
CA THR A 15 -8.34 1.09 9.81
C THR A 15 -7.97 2.08 8.68
N SER A 16 -7.75 1.60 7.45
CA SER A 16 -7.60 2.50 6.31
C SER A 16 -8.92 3.23 5.99
N LEU A 17 -10.07 2.57 6.15
CA LEU A 17 -11.38 3.23 6.01
C LEU A 17 -11.60 4.31 7.09
N LEU A 18 -11.16 4.08 8.33
CA LEU A 18 -11.14 5.12 9.36
C LEU A 18 -10.24 6.29 8.95
N GLY A 19 -9.08 6.01 8.34
CA GLY A 19 -8.22 7.03 7.74
C GLY A 19 -8.93 7.84 6.65
N VAL A 20 -9.73 7.20 5.79
CA VAL A 20 -10.56 7.88 4.78
C VAL A 20 -11.59 8.80 5.44
N ALA A 21 -12.32 8.29 6.44
CA ALA A 21 -13.32 9.07 7.17
C ALA A 21 -12.71 10.30 7.86
N CYS A 22 -11.53 10.14 8.49
CA CYS A 22 -10.76 11.26 9.03
C CYS A 22 -10.35 12.24 7.93
N GLY A 23 -9.91 11.74 6.77
CA GLY A 23 -9.56 12.57 5.63
C GLY A 23 -10.73 13.43 5.15
N TRP A 24 -11.92 12.84 4.98
CA TRP A 24 -13.13 13.56 4.61
C TRP A 24 -13.55 14.63 5.63
N ALA A 25 -13.43 14.33 6.93
CA ALA A 25 -13.71 15.31 7.98
C ALA A 25 -12.74 16.50 7.92
N LEU A 26 -11.49 16.26 7.53
CA LEU A 26 -10.46 17.29 7.42
C LEU A 26 -10.53 18.06 6.08
N ALA A 27 -11.07 17.47 5.02
CA ALA A 27 -11.15 18.05 3.67
C ALA A 27 -12.16 19.20 3.53
N GLN A 28 -13.09 19.37 4.48
CA GLN A 28 -14.18 20.34 4.42
C GLN A 28 -13.73 21.73 3.94
N PRO A 29 -14.41 22.39 2.99
CA PRO A 29 -15.75 22.08 2.48
C PRO A 29 -15.78 21.15 1.25
N GLU A 30 -14.65 20.51 0.87
CA GLU A 30 -14.65 19.60 -0.29
C GLU A 30 -15.53 18.36 -0.04
N ASP A 31 -16.33 18.01 -1.05
CA ASP A 31 -17.24 16.88 -0.94
C ASP A 31 -16.48 15.54 -0.97
N PRO A 32 -16.81 14.59 -0.09
CA PRO A 32 -16.15 13.30 -0.04
C PRO A 32 -16.52 12.43 -1.26
N SER A 33 -15.52 12.00 -2.03
CA SER A 33 -15.73 11.02 -3.10
C SER A 33 -15.83 9.60 -2.54
N PRO A 34 -16.90 8.84 -2.84
CA PRO A 34 -17.04 7.44 -2.44
C PRO A 34 -15.89 6.55 -2.92
N SER A 35 -15.27 6.87 -4.06
CA SER A 35 -14.14 6.09 -4.60
C SER A 35 -12.89 6.11 -3.70
N SER A 36 -12.80 7.07 -2.75
CA SER A 36 -11.73 7.12 -1.73
C SER A 36 -11.60 5.83 -0.94
N ALA A 37 -12.72 5.22 -0.56
CA ALA A 37 -12.73 4.00 0.25
C ALA A 37 -12.14 2.81 -0.51
N VAL A 38 -12.53 2.65 -1.78
CA VAL A 38 -12.03 1.60 -2.66
C VAL A 38 -10.57 1.85 -3.02
N ARG A 39 -10.18 3.11 -3.22
CA ARG A 39 -8.77 3.49 -3.44
C ARG A 39 -7.89 3.16 -2.24
N ALA A 40 -8.34 3.40 -1.01
CA ALA A 40 -7.61 2.99 0.20
C ALA A 40 -7.43 1.47 0.28
N LEU A 41 -8.48 0.71 -0.06
CA LEU A 41 -8.41 -0.75 -0.14
C LEU A 41 -7.40 -1.21 -1.20
N CYS A 42 -7.41 -0.60 -2.39
CA CYS A 42 -6.47 -0.90 -3.47
C CYS A 42 -5.01 -0.65 -3.03
N LEU A 43 -4.73 0.46 -2.35
CA LEU A 43 -3.38 0.76 -1.85
C LEU A 43 -2.90 -0.28 -0.83
N VAL A 44 -3.78 -0.70 0.09
CA VAL A 44 -3.47 -1.73 1.10
C VAL A 44 -3.20 -3.08 0.43
N LEU A 45 -4.08 -3.52 -0.48
CA LEU A 45 -3.94 -4.81 -1.17
C LEU A 45 -2.73 -4.82 -2.10
N GLY A 46 -2.53 -3.77 -2.90
CA GLY A 46 -1.39 -3.65 -3.79
C GLY A 46 -0.06 -3.64 -3.05
N SER A 47 0.00 -2.94 -1.91
CA SER A 47 1.19 -2.96 -1.05
C SER A 47 1.45 -4.35 -0.47
N ALA A 48 0.41 -5.08 -0.07
CA ALA A 48 0.55 -6.46 0.40
C ALA A 48 1.05 -7.40 -0.72
N VAL A 49 0.57 -7.26 -1.96
CA VAL A 49 1.08 -8.00 -3.13
C VAL A 49 2.55 -7.68 -3.38
N LEU A 50 2.91 -6.40 -3.41
CA LEU A 50 4.29 -5.94 -3.57
C LEU A 50 5.19 -6.53 -2.47
N GLY A 51 4.72 -6.50 -1.23
CA GLY A 51 5.41 -7.05 -0.06
C GLY A 51 5.67 -8.56 -0.15
N LEU A 52 4.66 -9.35 -0.54
CA LEU A 52 4.80 -10.80 -0.73
C LEU A 52 5.79 -11.11 -1.85
N ALA A 53 5.72 -10.40 -2.97
CA ALA A 53 6.64 -10.56 -4.09
C ALA A 53 8.08 -10.17 -3.71
N ALA A 54 8.25 -9.07 -2.98
CA ALA A 54 9.53 -8.58 -2.49
C ALA A 54 10.15 -9.55 -1.46
N LEU A 55 9.35 -10.09 -0.54
CA LEU A 55 9.79 -11.10 0.42
C LEU A 55 10.23 -12.39 -0.29
N GLY A 56 9.45 -12.86 -1.28
CA GLY A 56 9.82 -14.00 -2.12
C GLY A 56 11.15 -13.77 -2.85
N TRP A 57 11.31 -12.60 -3.48
CA TRP A 57 12.54 -12.22 -4.17
C TRP A 57 13.74 -12.15 -3.23
N TRP A 58 13.58 -11.55 -2.06
CA TRP A 58 14.65 -11.40 -1.07
C TRP A 58 15.09 -12.76 -0.55
N SER A 59 14.14 -13.67 -0.29
CA SER A 59 14.46 -15.01 0.24
C SER A 59 15.22 -15.92 -0.72
N ARG A 60 15.37 -15.53 -2.00
CA ARG A 60 15.95 -16.38 -3.06
C ARG A 60 17.36 -16.90 -2.77
N ALA A 61 18.13 -16.15 -1.97
CA ALA A 61 19.51 -16.48 -1.61
C ALA A 61 19.63 -17.21 -0.26
N ASP A 62 18.52 -17.35 0.50
CA ASP A 62 18.53 -18.08 1.77
C ASP A 62 18.51 -19.60 1.51
N SER A 63 19.04 -20.38 2.46
CA SER A 63 19.11 -21.85 2.35
C SER A 63 17.74 -22.53 2.19
N ARG A 64 16.68 -21.88 2.69
CA ARG A 64 15.27 -22.31 2.56
C ARG A 64 14.45 -21.16 1.99
N PRO A 65 14.45 -20.95 0.67
CA PRO A 65 13.83 -19.79 0.06
C PRO A 65 12.30 -19.89 0.11
N LEU A 66 11.63 -18.79 0.48
CA LEU A 66 10.16 -18.72 0.64
C LEU A 66 9.42 -18.86 -0.69
N LEU A 67 10.07 -18.60 -1.83
CA LEU A 67 9.49 -18.81 -3.16
C LEU A 67 9.16 -20.28 -3.49
N ARG A 68 9.74 -21.23 -2.73
CA ARG A 68 9.41 -22.67 -2.80
C ARG A 68 8.22 -23.04 -1.92
N ASP A 69 7.79 -22.14 -1.03
CA ASP A 69 6.60 -22.36 -0.20
C ASP A 69 5.34 -22.07 -1.04
N GLN A 70 4.54 -23.11 -1.28
CA GLN A 70 3.27 -23.00 -1.99
C GLN A 70 2.31 -21.99 -1.33
N ARG A 71 2.46 -21.77 -0.02
CA ARG A 71 1.67 -20.79 0.72
C ARG A 71 1.91 -19.37 0.24
N LEU A 72 3.14 -19.00 -0.13
CA LEU A 72 3.47 -17.68 -0.65
C LEU A 72 2.61 -17.40 -1.90
N TRP A 73 2.65 -18.32 -2.87
CA TRP A 73 1.89 -18.17 -4.11
C TRP A 73 0.39 -18.21 -3.90
N ARG A 74 -0.11 -19.07 -3.00
CA ARG A 74 -1.55 -19.09 -2.65
C ARG A 74 -2.03 -17.75 -2.10
N LEU A 75 -1.25 -17.16 -1.19
CA LEU A 75 -1.55 -15.85 -0.62
C LEU A 75 -1.41 -14.74 -1.66
N SER A 76 -0.33 -14.74 -2.45
CA SER A 76 -0.15 -13.78 -3.54
C SER A 76 -1.31 -13.83 -4.53
N THR A 77 -1.78 -15.02 -4.94
CA THR A 77 -2.95 -15.16 -5.82
C THR A 77 -4.22 -14.62 -5.18
N ALA A 78 -4.49 -14.96 -3.92
CA ALA A 78 -5.70 -14.51 -3.23
C ALA A 78 -5.73 -12.98 -3.06
N VAL A 79 -4.62 -12.39 -2.61
CA VAL A 79 -4.51 -10.94 -2.39
C VAL A 79 -4.46 -10.18 -3.70
N ALA A 80 -3.75 -10.67 -4.72
CA ALA A 80 -3.73 -10.05 -6.05
C ALA A 80 -5.10 -10.13 -6.74
N GLY A 81 -5.81 -11.25 -6.60
CA GLY A 81 -7.18 -11.37 -7.11
C GLY A 81 -8.14 -10.41 -6.42
N ALA A 82 -8.06 -10.27 -5.09
CA ALA A 82 -8.83 -9.26 -4.36
C ALA A 82 -8.47 -7.84 -4.80
N TRP A 83 -7.19 -7.56 -5.03
CA TRP A 83 -6.73 -6.26 -5.52
C TRP A 83 -7.28 -5.96 -6.92
N MET A 84 -7.20 -6.92 -7.85
CA MET A 84 -7.74 -6.81 -9.20
C MET A 84 -9.24 -6.52 -9.18
N LEU A 85 -10.01 -7.20 -8.32
CA LEU A 85 -11.44 -6.94 -8.17
C LEU A 85 -11.71 -5.55 -7.60
N ALA A 86 -10.94 -5.12 -6.60
CA ALA A 86 -11.06 -3.77 -6.05
C ALA A 86 -10.71 -2.69 -7.09
N GLU A 87 -9.68 -2.90 -7.92
CA GLU A 87 -9.33 -1.99 -9.03
C GLU A 87 -10.41 -1.95 -10.11
N ALA A 88 -11.08 -3.07 -10.40
CA ALA A 88 -12.21 -3.10 -11.34
C ALA A 88 -13.42 -2.30 -10.83
N VAL A 89 -13.69 -2.40 -9.52
CA VAL A 89 -14.72 -1.57 -8.86
C VAL A 89 -14.31 -0.10 -8.90
N LEU A 90 -13.06 0.21 -8.56
CA LEU A 90 -12.54 1.57 -8.57
C LEU A 90 -12.61 2.20 -9.96
N LEU A 91 -12.21 1.47 -11.01
CA LEU A 91 -12.30 1.92 -12.39
C LEU A 91 -13.75 2.22 -12.81
N SER A 92 -14.70 1.38 -12.39
CA SER A 92 -16.13 1.63 -12.66
C SER A 92 -16.64 2.87 -11.91
N MET A 93 -16.21 3.06 -10.66
CA MET A 93 -16.58 4.23 -9.86
C MET A 93 -16.00 5.51 -10.45
N THR A 94 -14.72 5.53 -10.83
CA THR A 94 -14.09 6.70 -11.43
C THR A 94 -14.68 7.03 -12.79
N ALA A 95 -15.06 6.03 -13.58
CA ALA A 95 -15.79 6.25 -14.83
C ALA A 95 -17.18 6.88 -14.61
N ALA A 96 -17.92 6.46 -13.58
CA ALA A 96 -19.21 7.08 -13.24
C ALA A 96 -19.04 8.50 -12.68
N GLU A 97 -18.07 8.71 -11.79
CA GLU A 97 -17.74 10.01 -11.19
C GLU A 97 -17.28 11.03 -12.23
N ALA A 98 -16.61 10.59 -13.32
CA ALA A 98 -16.17 11.46 -14.41
C ALA A 98 -17.33 12.21 -15.11
N ASP A 99 -18.52 11.59 -15.14
CA ASP A 99 -19.75 12.19 -15.69
C ASP A 99 -20.73 12.64 -14.58
N ALA A 100 -20.30 12.67 -13.31
CA ALA A 100 -21.13 12.95 -12.12
C ALA A 100 -22.37 12.05 -12.00
N LEU A 101 -22.25 10.77 -12.39
CA LEU A 101 -23.32 9.78 -12.39
C LEU A 101 -23.20 8.79 -11.22
N GLY A 102 -24.31 8.14 -10.89
CA GLY A 102 -24.29 6.91 -10.11
C GLY A 102 -23.83 5.69 -10.93
N LEU A 103 -23.25 4.68 -10.27
CA LEU A 103 -22.82 3.43 -10.91
C LEU A 103 -23.95 2.72 -11.69
N SER A 104 -25.19 2.84 -11.24
CA SER A 104 -26.37 2.24 -11.90
C SER A 104 -26.73 2.90 -13.24
N GLU A 105 -26.26 4.12 -13.48
CA GLU A 105 -26.53 4.91 -14.68
C GLU A 105 -25.40 4.85 -15.71
N LEU A 106 -24.29 4.17 -15.35
CA LEU A 106 -23.12 4.03 -16.20
C LEU A 106 -23.41 3.06 -17.34
N SER A 107 -23.50 3.59 -18.56
CA SER A 107 -23.66 2.78 -19.77
C SER A 107 -22.32 2.22 -20.26
N VAL A 108 -22.37 1.09 -20.98
CA VAL A 108 -21.17 0.47 -21.61
C VAL A 108 -20.46 1.46 -22.55
N GLY A 109 -21.22 2.29 -23.26
CA GLY A 109 -20.67 3.31 -24.16
C GLY A 109 -19.86 4.38 -23.42
N ARG A 110 -20.38 4.90 -22.30
CA ARG A 110 -19.69 5.89 -21.46
C ARG A 110 -18.46 5.31 -20.79
N PHE A 111 -18.57 4.10 -20.26
CA PHE A 111 -17.42 3.38 -19.73
C PHE A 111 -16.33 3.19 -20.79
N GLY A 112 -16.72 2.78 -22.00
CA GLY A 112 -15.84 2.66 -23.16
C GLY A 112 -15.11 3.97 -23.46
N ALA A 113 -15.86 5.08 -23.59
CA ALA A 113 -15.30 6.41 -23.81
C ALA A 113 -14.32 6.83 -22.71
N TYR A 114 -14.64 6.58 -21.44
CA TYR A 114 -13.73 6.86 -20.32
C TYR A 114 -12.39 6.12 -20.49
N VAL A 115 -12.40 4.83 -20.78
CA VAL A 115 -11.16 4.05 -20.88
C VAL A 115 -10.38 4.25 -22.19
N THR A 116 -11.01 4.74 -23.26
CA THR A 116 -10.34 4.95 -24.55
C THR A 116 -9.93 6.40 -24.78
N GLU A 117 -10.78 7.36 -24.43
CA GLU A 117 -10.62 8.78 -24.78
C GLU A 117 -9.96 9.57 -23.63
N ILE A 118 -10.29 9.26 -22.38
CA ILE A 118 -9.79 9.99 -21.21
C ILE A 118 -8.45 9.41 -20.74
N SER A 119 -7.44 10.28 -20.57
CA SER A 119 -6.10 9.87 -20.12
C SER A 119 -6.12 9.16 -18.75
N ALA A 120 -6.91 9.66 -17.80
CA ALA A 120 -7.09 9.02 -16.49
C ALA A 120 -7.69 7.61 -16.62
N GLY A 121 -8.68 7.41 -17.49
CA GLY A 121 -9.28 6.10 -17.71
C GLY A 121 -8.35 5.10 -18.37
N ARG A 122 -7.48 5.55 -19.31
CA ARG A 122 -6.40 4.70 -19.85
C ARG A 122 -5.41 4.25 -18.77
N VAL A 123 -5.08 5.13 -17.83
CA VAL A 123 -4.20 4.81 -16.70
C VAL A 123 -4.85 3.80 -15.76
N ASP A 124 -6.12 4.02 -15.39
CA ASP A 124 -6.87 3.07 -14.56
C ASP A 124 -7.01 1.69 -15.24
N LEU A 125 -7.23 1.65 -16.55
CA LEU A 125 -7.26 0.40 -17.31
C LEU A 125 -5.89 -0.29 -17.31
N ALA A 126 -4.79 0.45 -17.49
CA ALA A 126 -3.44 -0.10 -17.43
C ALA A 126 -3.11 -0.69 -16.04
N VAL A 127 -3.56 -0.02 -14.95
CA VAL A 127 -3.48 -0.54 -13.58
C VAL A 127 -4.24 -1.86 -13.46
N LEU A 128 -5.48 -1.92 -13.96
CA LEU A 128 -6.29 -3.15 -13.93
C LEU A 128 -5.59 -4.30 -14.70
N VAL A 129 -5.03 -4.04 -15.88
CA VAL A 129 -4.27 -5.03 -16.64
C VAL A 129 -3.04 -5.52 -15.87
N CYS A 130 -2.30 -4.63 -15.21
CA CYS A 130 -1.15 -5.01 -14.39
C CYS A 130 -1.55 -5.92 -13.22
N THR A 131 -2.64 -5.60 -12.51
CA THR A 131 -3.14 -6.43 -11.40
C THR A 131 -3.68 -7.79 -11.88
N ALA A 132 -4.33 -7.84 -13.04
CA ALA A 132 -4.78 -9.08 -13.65
C ALA A 132 -3.59 -9.97 -14.06
N ALA A 133 -2.56 -9.39 -14.69
CA ALA A 133 -1.34 -10.11 -15.05
C ALA A 133 -0.58 -10.64 -13.82
N ALA A 134 -0.49 -9.83 -12.75
CA ALA A 134 0.12 -10.24 -11.48
C ALA A 134 -0.65 -11.40 -10.81
N THR A 135 -1.98 -11.36 -10.88
CA THR A 135 -2.87 -12.42 -10.38
C THR A 135 -2.68 -13.71 -11.19
N ALA A 136 -2.70 -13.62 -12.52
CA ALA A 136 -2.51 -14.75 -13.40
C ALA A 136 -1.13 -15.40 -13.20
N TRP A 137 -0.06 -14.60 -13.11
CA TRP A 137 1.28 -15.11 -12.83
C TRP A 137 1.35 -15.86 -11.50
N SER A 138 0.79 -15.27 -10.45
CA SER A 138 0.74 -15.87 -9.12
C SER A 138 -0.06 -17.19 -9.13
N ALA A 139 -1.21 -17.22 -9.83
CA ALA A 139 -2.04 -18.41 -9.96
C ALA A 139 -1.34 -19.54 -10.72
N VAL A 140 -0.62 -19.23 -11.80
CA VAL A 140 0.18 -20.22 -12.54
C VAL A 140 1.33 -20.73 -11.67
N ALA A 141 2.00 -19.85 -10.93
CA ALA A 141 3.06 -20.23 -9.99
C ALA A 141 2.55 -21.06 -8.80
N PHE A 142 1.30 -20.86 -8.37
CA PHE A 142 0.66 -21.69 -7.36
C PHE A 142 0.31 -23.10 -7.89
N ARG A 143 -0.09 -23.21 -9.17
CA ARG A 143 -0.48 -24.49 -9.80
C ARG A 143 0.69 -25.33 -10.26
N ARG A 144 1.82 -24.72 -10.61
CA ARG A 144 3.04 -25.43 -11.03
C ARG A 144 3.99 -25.55 -9.85
N THR A 145 4.48 -26.76 -9.59
CA THR A 145 5.42 -27.06 -8.49
C THR A 145 6.83 -26.51 -8.71
N ASP A 146 7.13 -25.95 -9.88
CA ASP A 146 8.41 -25.32 -10.16
C ASP A 146 8.53 -23.94 -9.50
N ALA A 147 9.66 -23.73 -8.83
CA ALA A 147 10.04 -22.46 -8.22
C ALA A 147 10.15 -21.34 -9.27
N ARG A 148 9.08 -20.55 -9.46
CA ARG A 148 9.11 -19.36 -10.32
C ARG A 148 9.70 -18.16 -9.59
N LEU A 149 10.26 -17.23 -10.36
CA LEU A 149 10.69 -15.94 -9.81
C LEU A 149 9.47 -15.03 -9.59
N PRO A 150 9.39 -14.32 -8.45
CA PRO A 150 8.33 -13.34 -8.18
C PRO A 150 8.54 -12.00 -8.88
N VAL A 151 9.62 -11.85 -9.67
CA VAL A 151 9.98 -10.60 -10.36
C VAL A 151 8.83 -10.03 -11.20
N PRO A 152 8.09 -10.81 -12.02
CA PRO A 152 6.98 -10.24 -12.78
C PRO A 152 5.89 -9.64 -11.88
N VAL A 153 5.53 -10.32 -10.79
CA VAL A 153 4.55 -9.82 -9.81
C VAL A 153 5.07 -8.54 -9.14
N LEU A 154 6.36 -8.53 -8.77
CA LEU A 154 6.99 -7.37 -8.13
C LEU A 154 6.95 -6.14 -9.05
N VAL A 155 7.33 -6.30 -10.32
CA VAL A 155 7.34 -5.22 -11.32
C VAL A 155 5.92 -4.75 -11.62
N LEU A 156 4.99 -5.66 -11.89
CA LEU A 156 3.59 -5.31 -12.19
C LEU A 156 2.91 -4.61 -11.02
N ALA A 157 3.15 -5.07 -9.79
CA ALA A 157 2.61 -4.42 -8.59
C ALA A 157 3.22 -3.03 -8.39
N ALA A 158 4.52 -2.86 -8.59
CA ALA A 158 5.18 -1.55 -8.51
C ALA A 158 4.61 -0.59 -9.56
N LEU A 159 4.51 -1.02 -10.83
CA LEU A 159 3.94 -0.23 -11.92
C LEU A 159 2.50 0.20 -11.63
N ALA A 160 1.65 -0.72 -11.19
CA ALA A 160 0.26 -0.42 -10.84
C ALA A 160 0.13 0.61 -9.70
N LEU A 161 0.98 0.50 -8.67
CA LEU A 161 0.97 1.42 -7.52
C LEU A 161 1.44 2.84 -7.88
N VAL A 162 2.31 3.00 -8.89
CA VAL A 162 2.87 4.30 -9.26
C VAL A 162 2.21 4.94 -10.49
N ALA A 163 1.41 4.19 -11.25
CA ALA A 163 0.80 4.68 -12.47
C ALA A 163 -0.06 5.94 -12.26
N ARG A 164 -0.91 5.95 -11.21
CA ARG A 164 -1.77 7.11 -10.88
C ARG A 164 -0.97 8.32 -10.34
N PRO A 165 -0.02 8.15 -9.38
CA PRO A 165 0.81 9.27 -8.94
C PRO A 165 1.61 9.93 -10.07
N ILE A 166 2.20 9.16 -10.99
CA ILE A 166 3.01 9.68 -12.10
C ILE A 166 2.20 10.53 -13.09
N THR A 167 0.88 10.39 -13.14
CA THR A 167 0.02 11.12 -14.09
C THR A 167 -0.72 12.30 -13.45
N GLY A 168 -0.47 12.58 -12.17
CA GLY A 168 -1.06 13.71 -11.44
C GLY A 168 -0.46 15.06 -11.82
N HIS A 169 -0.97 16.16 -11.24
CA HIS A 169 -0.53 17.54 -11.57
C HIS A 169 0.97 17.79 -11.38
N MET A 170 1.62 17.08 -10.46
CA MET A 170 3.07 17.14 -10.26
C MET A 170 3.87 16.54 -11.42
N SER A 171 3.23 15.81 -12.32
CA SER A 171 3.86 15.22 -13.51
C SER A 171 4.27 16.21 -14.59
N GLN A 172 3.76 17.43 -14.49
CA GLN A 172 4.21 18.58 -15.29
C GLN A 172 5.69 18.91 -15.00
N GLN A 173 6.24 18.41 -13.89
CA GLN A 173 7.65 18.54 -13.52
C GLN A 173 8.25 17.15 -13.34
N VAL A 174 9.35 16.84 -14.04
CA VAL A 174 10.03 15.53 -13.96
C VAL A 174 10.38 15.17 -12.51
N LEU A 175 10.80 16.15 -11.71
CA LEU A 175 11.13 15.95 -10.31
C LEU A 175 9.91 15.56 -9.48
N GLY A 176 8.73 16.13 -9.75
CA GLY A 176 7.47 15.81 -9.07
C GLY A 176 7.07 14.34 -9.25
N SER A 177 7.01 13.87 -10.50
CA SER A 177 6.73 12.44 -10.79
C SER A 177 7.68 11.49 -10.08
N VAL A 178 8.98 11.81 -10.04
CA VAL A 178 9.98 10.95 -9.39
C VAL A 178 9.76 10.91 -7.87
N LEU A 179 9.46 12.04 -7.24
CA LEU A 179 9.17 12.10 -5.81
C LEU A 179 7.92 11.30 -5.46
N ASP A 180 6.87 11.39 -6.28
CA ASP A 180 5.63 10.64 -6.11
C ASP A 180 5.85 9.12 -6.23
N VAL A 181 6.64 8.69 -7.22
CA VAL A 181 7.07 7.28 -7.37
C VAL A 181 7.81 6.79 -6.14
N VAL A 182 8.80 7.56 -5.69
CA VAL A 182 9.63 7.20 -4.55
C VAL A 182 8.79 7.14 -3.28
N HIS A 183 7.88 8.10 -3.08
CA HIS A 183 6.98 8.13 -1.93
C HIS A 183 6.04 6.91 -1.93
N ALA A 184 5.33 6.67 -3.03
CA ALA A 184 4.37 5.57 -3.14
C ALA A 184 5.04 4.21 -2.94
N LEU A 185 6.19 3.97 -3.59
CA LEU A 185 6.92 2.71 -3.43
C LEU A 185 7.54 2.57 -2.04
N ALA A 186 8.05 3.64 -1.43
CA ALA A 186 8.59 3.57 -0.08
C ALA A 186 7.49 3.22 0.94
N ALA A 187 6.30 3.80 0.83
CA ALA A 187 5.14 3.47 1.65
C ALA A 187 4.70 2.01 1.44
N ALA A 188 4.56 1.60 0.18
CA ALA A 188 4.11 0.26 -0.18
C ALA A 188 5.09 -0.83 0.26
N VAL A 189 6.40 -0.59 0.12
CA VAL A 189 7.45 -1.52 0.59
C VAL A 189 7.47 -1.60 2.11
N TRP A 190 7.37 -0.47 2.81
CA TRP A 190 7.41 -0.43 4.26
C TRP A 190 6.23 -1.18 4.89
N PHE A 191 5.02 -0.91 4.42
CA PHE A 191 3.78 -1.58 4.86
C PHE A 191 3.76 -3.04 4.39
N GLY A 192 3.96 -3.24 3.09
CA GLY A 192 3.81 -4.51 2.41
C GLY A 192 4.74 -5.59 2.93
N LEU A 193 6.03 -5.27 3.11
CA LEU A 193 6.99 -6.24 3.64
C LEU A 193 6.61 -6.69 5.05
N LEU A 194 6.18 -5.78 5.93
CA LEU A 194 5.78 -6.17 7.29
C LEU A 194 4.52 -7.03 7.30
N ALA A 195 3.54 -6.68 6.48
CA ALA A 195 2.35 -7.49 6.29
C ALA A 195 2.72 -8.89 5.75
N ALA A 196 3.59 -8.97 4.75
CA ALA A 196 4.10 -10.23 4.21
C ALA A 196 4.85 -11.04 5.26
N LEU A 197 5.67 -10.40 6.11
CA LEU A 197 6.34 -11.07 7.23
C LEU A 197 5.32 -11.64 8.23
N GLY A 198 4.32 -10.85 8.63
CA GLY A 198 3.25 -11.29 9.50
C GLY A 198 2.42 -12.44 8.93
N LEU A 199 2.25 -12.48 7.60
CA LEU A 199 1.54 -13.56 6.89
C LEU A 199 2.39 -14.83 6.73
N MET A 200 3.70 -14.71 6.51
CA MET A 200 4.56 -15.86 6.20
C MET A 200 5.21 -16.48 7.42
N LEU A 201 5.81 -15.69 8.30
CA LEU A 201 6.72 -16.18 9.34
C LEU A 201 5.98 -16.90 10.46
N ARG A 202 6.47 -18.09 10.82
CA ARG A 202 5.83 -18.96 11.81
C ARG A 202 6.69 -19.27 13.01
N SER A 203 8.01 -19.33 12.82
CA SER A 203 8.93 -19.73 13.85
C SER A 203 9.64 -18.53 14.49
N ARG A 204 10.12 -18.72 15.72
CA ARG A 204 10.98 -17.73 16.39
C ARG A 204 12.24 -17.44 15.57
N GLY A 205 12.79 -18.45 14.89
CA GLY A 205 13.99 -18.31 14.06
C GLY A 205 13.73 -17.54 12.76
N ASP A 206 12.52 -17.63 12.20
CA ASP A 206 12.18 -16.84 11.01
C ASP A 206 12.13 -15.34 11.41
N TRP A 207 11.52 -15.02 12.56
CA TRP A 207 11.47 -13.65 13.05
C TRP A 207 12.84 -13.11 13.45
N SER A 208 13.72 -13.93 14.02
CA SER A 208 15.07 -13.47 14.38
C SER A 208 15.94 -13.14 13.17
N SER A 209 15.75 -13.86 12.06
CA SER A 209 16.51 -13.64 10.82
C SER A 209 15.95 -12.49 9.97
N TRP A 210 14.62 -12.39 9.85
CA TRP A 210 13.99 -11.44 8.93
C TRP A 210 13.68 -10.08 9.54
N LEU A 211 13.33 -9.99 10.83
CA LEU A 211 12.93 -8.72 11.43
C LEU A 211 14.06 -7.67 11.44
N PRO A 212 15.33 -8.01 11.74
CA PRO A 212 16.42 -7.04 11.66
C PRO A 212 16.65 -6.55 10.23
N ARG A 213 16.56 -7.44 9.24
CA ARG A 213 16.67 -7.11 7.81
C ARG A 213 15.57 -6.12 7.39
N TYR A 214 14.32 -6.41 7.76
CA TYR A 214 13.19 -5.51 7.54
C TYR A 214 13.39 -4.16 8.23
N SER A 215 13.87 -4.13 9.48
CA SER A 215 14.07 -2.89 10.22
C SER A 215 15.05 -1.93 9.53
N VAL A 216 16.05 -2.43 8.80
CA VAL A 216 16.97 -1.60 7.99
C VAL A 216 16.25 -0.99 6.80
N VAL A 217 15.41 -1.77 6.10
CA VAL A 217 14.61 -1.27 4.97
C VAL A 217 13.57 -0.26 5.44
N ALA A 218 12.84 -0.57 6.52
CA ALA A 218 11.86 0.32 7.12
C ALA A 218 12.47 1.69 7.47
N TRP A 219 13.68 1.72 8.04
CA TRP A 219 14.39 2.97 8.32
C TRP A 219 14.67 3.80 7.07
N ARG A 220 15.07 3.16 5.96
CA ARG A 220 15.29 3.84 4.68
C ARG A 220 13.98 4.37 4.08
N CYS A 221 12.91 3.57 4.11
CA CYS A 221 11.58 3.98 3.65
C CYS A 221 11.09 5.21 4.42
N VAL A 222 11.26 5.23 5.74
CA VAL A 222 10.90 6.37 6.60
C VAL A 222 11.62 7.64 6.16
N TRP A 223 12.93 7.59 5.93
CA TRP A 223 13.68 8.76 5.44
C TRP A 223 13.18 9.25 4.09
N LEU A 224 12.94 8.33 3.16
CA LEU A 224 12.41 8.67 1.84
C LEU A 224 11.04 9.32 1.96
N LEU A 225 10.11 8.74 2.73
CA LEU A 225 8.77 9.29 2.94
C LEU A 225 8.77 10.66 3.60
N THR A 226 9.66 10.85 4.58
CA THR A 226 9.81 12.13 5.26
C THR A 226 10.31 13.19 4.28
N ALA A 227 11.36 12.89 3.53
CA ALA A 227 11.95 13.82 2.57
C ALA A 227 10.98 14.16 1.43
N THR A 228 10.39 13.16 0.78
CA THR A 228 9.46 13.39 -0.33
C THR A 228 8.17 14.06 0.14
N GLY A 229 7.66 13.70 1.32
CA GLY A 229 6.47 14.34 1.90
C GLY A 229 6.68 15.81 2.26
N ILE A 230 7.85 16.17 2.79
CA ILE A 230 8.19 17.58 3.07
C ILE A 230 8.27 18.37 1.77
N VAL A 231 8.92 17.82 0.74
CA VAL A 231 9.05 18.50 -0.56
C VAL A 231 7.69 18.69 -1.22
N ASP A 232 6.85 17.64 -1.29
CA ASP A 232 5.51 17.75 -1.88
C ASP A 232 4.64 18.76 -1.14
N ALA A 233 4.63 18.73 0.19
CA ALA A 233 3.90 19.69 1.01
C ALA A 233 4.39 21.13 0.78
N ALA A 234 5.71 21.35 0.71
CA ALA A 234 6.28 22.67 0.47
C ALA A 234 5.93 23.22 -0.93
N VAL A 235 5.97 22.36 -1.95
CA VAL A 235 5.64 22.73 -3.33
C VAL A 235 4.14 23.06 -3.48
N ARG A 236 3.26 22.28 -2.85
CA ARG A 236 1.80 22.47 -2.99
C ARG A 236 1.23 23.59 -2.12
N LEU A 237 1.71 23.76 -0.89
CA LEU A 237 1.15 24.75 0.03
C LEU A 237 1.71 26.16 -0.18
N GLY A 238 2.93 26.31 -0.70
CA GLY A 238 3.53 27.63 -0.97
C GLY A 238 3.72 28.52 0.27
N GLY A 239 3.56 27.98 1.49
CA GLY A 239 3.59 28.72 2.76
C GLY A 239 3.04 27.90 3.93
N VAL A 240 3.08 28.48 5.14
CA VAL A 240 2.64 27.80 6.38
C VAL A 240 1.15 28.04 6.66
N THR A 241 0.62 29.21 6.28
CA THR A 241 -0.79 29.58 6.49
C THR A 241 -1.77 28.58 5.87
N PRO A 242 -1.57 28.13 4.61
CA PRO A 242 -2.48 27.15 3.98
C PRO A 242 -2.49 25.78 4.66
N LEU A 243 -1.51 25.47 5.52
CA LEU A 243 -1.46 24.21 6.28
C LEU A 243 -2.64 24.08 7.25
N PHE A 244 -3.14 25.20 7.78
CA PHE A 244 -4.22 25.22 8.77
C PHE A 244 -5.57 25.62 8.16
N ASP A 245 -5.54 26.49 7.14
CA ASP A 245 -6.76 27.09 6.59
C ASP A 245 -7.39 26.30 5.44
N THR A 246 -6.67 25.33 4.86
CA THR A 246 -7.17 24.53 3.73
C THR A 246 -7.51 23.09 4.13
N GLY A 247 -8.42 22.44 3.39
CA GLY A 247 -8.71 21.01 3.55
C GLY A 247 -7.48 20.15 3.29
N TYR A 248 -6.81 20.41 2.16
CA TYR A 248 -5.53 19.79 1.79
C TYR A 248 -4.48 19.89 2.92
N GLY A 249 -4.24 21.10 3.44
CA GLY A 249 -3.26 21.36 4.50
C GLY A 249 -3.53 20.58 5.79
N ARG A 250 -4.79 20.51 6.22
CA ARG A 250 -5.19 19.73 7.41
C ARG A 250 -4.95 18.23 7.25
N ILE A 251 -5.19 17.68 6.05
CA ILE A 251 -4.88 16.27 5.77
C ILE A 251 -3.36 16.04 5.76
N VAL A 252 -2.58 16.95 5.18
CA VAL A 252 -1.11 16.90 5.24
C VAL A 252 -0.60 16.92 6.68
N LEU A 253 -1.16 17.78 7.53
CA LEU A 253 -0.83 17.82 8.96
C LEU A 253 -1.18 16.50 9.66
N ALA A 254 -2.35 15.92 9.37
CA ALA A 254 -2.73 14.62 9.91
C ALA A 254 -1.77 13.50 9.48
N LYS A 255 -1.30 13.51 8.23
CA LYS A 255 -0.25 12.58 7.76
C LYS A 255 1.07 12.80 8.50
N ALA A 256 1.46 14.05 8.76
CA ALA A 256 2.67 14.37 9.52
C ALA A 256 2.58 13.86 10.97
N VAL A 257 1.43 14.03 11.63
CA VAL A 257 1.16 13.48 12.97
C VAL A 257 1.21 11.95 12.96
N ALA A 258 0.58 11.31 11.98
CA ALA A 258 0.60 9.85 11.84
C ALA A 258 2.03 9.32 11.61
N LEU A 259 2.82 10.00 10.78
CA LEU A 259 4.23 9.67 10.57
C LEU A 259 5.05 9.83 11.85
N ALA A 260 4.84 10.92 12.61
CA ALA A 260 5.51 11.13 13.90
C ALA A 260 5.16 10.03 14.93
N ALA A 261 3.90 9.61 14.98
CA ALA A 261 3.47 8.50 15.82
C ALA A 261 4.14 7.18 15.41
N LEU A 262 4.20 6.88 14.11
CA LEU A 262 4.89 5.71 13.57
C LEU A 262 6.41 5.75 13.80
N LEU A 263 7.04 6.93 13.74
CA LEU A 263 8.44 7.12 14.08
C LEU A 263 8.72 6.81 15.55
N GLY A 264 7.87 7.31 16.45
CA GLY A 264 7.93 7.00 17.89
C GLY A 264 7.75 5.52 18.16
N LEU A 265 6.75 4.90 17.52
CA LEU A 265 6.49 3.47 17.60
C LEU A 265 7.68 2.65 17.08
N GLY A 266 8.22 3.00 15.91
CA GLY A 266 9.37 2.33 15.30
C GLY A 266 10.65 2.47 16.12
N TRP A 267 10.87 3.62 16.76
CA TRP A 267 11.96 3.79 17.72
C TRP A 267 11.79 2.87 18.94
N TRP A 268 10.58 2.80 19.50
CA TRP A 268 10.26 1.91 20.61
C TRP A 268 10.43 0.44 20.23
N TRP A 269 9.99 0.03 19.03
CA TRP A 269 10.19 -1.31 18.48
C TRP A 269 11.64 -1.66 18.20
N ARG A 270 12.47 -0.73 17.72
CA ARG A 270 13.91 -0.99 17.59
C ARG A 270 14.55 -1.35 18.94
N ARG A 271 14.17 -0.67 20.01
CA ARG A 271 14.70 -0.91 21.37
C ARG A 271 14.14 -2.17 22.04
N THR A 272 12.85 -2.43 21.88
CA THR A 272 12.14 -3.46 22.66
C THR A 272 11.77 -4.72 21.88
N TRP A 273 11.79 -4.67 20.55
CA TRP A 273 11.37 -5.76 19.68
C TRP A 273 12.49 -6.32 18.83
N VAL A 274 13.13 -5.49 18.02
CA VAL A 274 14.13 -5.95 17.04
C VAL A 274 15.29 -6.66 17.73
N GLY A 275 15.87 -6.05 18.77
CA GLY A 275 16.95 -6.67 19.54
C GLY A 275 16.52 -7.95 20.28
N GLN A 276 15.29 -8.01 20.78
CA GLN A 276 14.77 -9.22 21.44
C GLN A 276 14.49 -10.34 20.44
N ALA A 277 14.00 -10.03 19.23
CA ALA A 277 13.81 -11.00 18.16
C ALA A 277 15.15 -11.56 17.67
N ALA A 278 16.13 -10.69 17.38
CA ALA A 278 17.46 -11.09 16.95
C ALA A 278 18.13 -12.03 17.97
N ALA A 279 17.98 -11.74 19.27
CA ALA A 279 18.52 -12.57 20.35
C ALA A 279 17.66 -13.81 20.68
N HIS A 280 16.64 -14.14 19.87
CA HIS A 280 15.71 -15.24 20.13
C HIS A 280 15.08 -15.15 21.55
N ARG A 281 14.75 -13.95 22.03
CA ARG A 281 14.16 -13.71 23.36
C ARG A 281 12.66 -13.41 23.34
N ILE A 282 12.04 -13.24 22.18
CA ILE A 282 10.59 -13.09 22.01
C ILE A 282 9.98 -14.26 21.24
N SER A 283 8.76 -14.68 21.56
CA SER A 283 8.06 -15.73 20.82
C SER A 283 7.62 -15.24 19.42
N ALA A 284 7.42 -16.17 18.48
CA ALA A 284 6.87 -15.84 17.16
C ALA A 284 5.51 -15.13 17.27
N GLU A 285 4.69 -15.56 18.23
CA GLU A 285 3.39 -14.97 18.53
C GLU A 285 3.50 -13.53 19.06
N GLY A 286 4.50 -13.25 19.91
CA GLY A 286 4.78 -11.91 20.39
C GLY A 286 5.24 -10.98 19.27
N SER A 287 6.07 -11.48 18.35
CA SER A 287 6.48 -10.73 17.16
C SER A 287 5.32 -10.49 16.20
N LEU A 288 4.49 -11.50 15.94
CA LEU A 288 3.30 -11.37 15.10
C LEU A 288 2.34 -10.31 15.66
N ARG A 289 2.09 -10.29 16.96
CA ARG A 289 1.22 -9.27 17.59
C ARG A 289 1.76 -7.86 17.37
N ARG A 290 3.07 -7.64 17.51
CA ARG A 290 3.69 -6.31 17.28
C ARG A 290 3.64 -5.91 15.81
N ALA A 291 3.88 -6.86 14.90
CA ALA A 291 3.72 -6.65 13.47
C ALA A 291 2.29 -6.26 13.09
N ILE A 292 1.27 -6.93 13.67
CA ILE A 292 -0.15 -6.59 13.47
C ILE A 292 -0.43 -5.16 13.92
N VAL A 293 0.02 -4.78 15.13
CA VAL A 293 -0.18 -3.43 15.65
C VAL A 293 0.44 -2.39 14.71
N GLU A 294 1.69 -2.58 14.29
CA GLU A 294 2.37 -1.64 13.39
C GLU A 294 1.68 -1.57 12.02
N VAL A 295 1.33 -2.70 11.40
CA VAL A 295 0.59 -2.74 10.12
C VAL A 295 -0.76 -2.03 10.22
N VAL A 296 -1.51 -2.25 11.32
CA VAL A 296 -2.80 -1.59 11.54
C VAL A 296 -2.62 -0.08 11.66
N VAL A 297 -1.66 0.41 12.43
CA VAL A 297 -1.39 1.85 12.55
C VAL A 297 -0.92 2.44 11.21
N MET A 298 -0.09 1.72 10.47
CA MET A 298 0.38 2.14 9.14
C MET A 298 -0.75 2.24 8.10
N ALA A 299 -1.90 1.60 8.31
CA ALA A 299 -3.03 1.69 7.39
C ALA A 299 -3.75 3.05 7.45
N VAL A 300 -3.61 3.81 8.53
CA VAL A 300 -4.24 5.15 8.67
C VAL A 300 -3.74 6.13 7.60
N PRO A 301 -2.42 6.34 7.40
CA PRO A 301 -1.91 7.18 6.31
C PRO A 301 -2.39 6.78 4.91
N PHE A 302 -2.64 5.49 4.66
CA PHE A 302 -3.15 5.01 3.37
C PHE A 302 -4.57 5.51 3.12
N GLY A 303 -5.42 5.50 4.15
CA GLY A 303 -6.76 6.09 4.10
C GLY A 303 -6.73 7.60 3.88
N LEU A 304 -5.89 8.31 4.64
CA LEU A 304 -5.69 9.75 4.46
C LEU A 304 -5.18 10.08 3.05
N ALA A 305 -4.29 9.26 2.49
CA ALA A 305 -3.79 9.44 1.13
C ALA A 305 -4.86 9.20 0.08
N ALA A 306 -5.73 8.21 0.27
CA ALA A 306 -6.83 7.95 -0.65
C ALA A 306 -7.87 9.08 -0.65
N ALA A 307 -8.24 9.61 0.53
CA ALA A 307 -9.11 10.78 0.63
C ALA A 307 -8.49 12.00 -0.06
N LEU A 308 -7.22 12.32 0.27
CA LEU A 308 -6.50 13.44 -0.34
C LEU A 308 -6.47 13.36 -1.87
N ALA A 309 -6.33 12.16 -2.44
CA ALA A 309 -6.26 11.94 -3.88
C ALA A 309 -7.59 12.12 -4.62
N THR A 310 -8.68 12.42 -3.91
CA THR A 310 -10.01 12.63 -4.48
C THR A 310 -10.63 13.97 -4.12
N THR A 311 -10.06 14.68 -3.14
CA THR A 311 -10.54 15.99 -2.73
C THR A 311 -9.64 17.12 -3.27
N ALA A 312 -8.35 16.85 -3.51
CA ALA A 312 -7.35 17.80 -3.99
C ALA A 312 -7.11 17.80 -5.51
#